data_AF-A0A7L2IX42-F1
#
_entry.id   AF-A0A7L2IX42-F1
#
_cell.length_a   1.000
_cell.length_b   1.000
_cell.length_c   1.000
_cell.angle_alpha   90.00
_cell.angle_beta   90.00
_cell.angle_gamma   90.00
#
_symmetry.space_group_name_H-M   'P 1'
#
loop_
_entity.id
_entity.type
_entity.pdbx_description
1 polymer ?
#
loop_
_entity_poly.entity_id
_entity_poly.type
_entity_poly.pdbx_seq_one_letter_code
_entity_poly.pdbx_strand_id
1 'polypeptide(L)'
;RMAQQGRTIIFSIHQPRYSIFRLFDTLTLLAAGRVLFHGPAQEALQYFQAIGYQCEPYNNPADFFLDIINGDSTAVAMGKIKEIEPESTKGCTEHDSSLAEKLAEKYCSSAYYQETKATLEKITLGHQKKSKAVFRQITYANSFLHQLRWVSQRTFKNLVGSPQASIAQV
;
A
#
# COMPACT_ATOMS: atom_id res chain seq x y z
N ARG A 1 2.71 -16.74 -13.64
CA ARG A 1 2.64 -15.63 -12.65
C ARG A 1 3.82 -14.70 -12.92
N MET A 2 3.59 -13.41 -13.22
CA MET A 2 4.66 -12.46 -13.59
C MET A 2 5.73 -12.29 -12.49
N ALA A 3 5.34 -12.33 -11.21
CA ALA A 3 6.28 -12.28 -10.09
C ALA A 3 7.29 -13.44 -10.12
N GLN A 4 6.81 -14.66 -10.42
CA GLN A 4 7.65 -15.86 -10.55
C GLN A 4 8.60 -15.82 -11.76
N GLN A 5 8.40 -14.88 -12.69
CA GLN A 5 9.30 -14.63 -13.82
C GLN A 5 10.40 -13.61 -13.46
N GLY A 6 10.59 -13.30 -12.19
CA GLY A 6 11.62 -12.37 -11.71
C GLY A 6 11.24 -10.89 -11.83
N ARG A 7 9.95 -10.57 -11.95
CA ARG A 7 9.46 -9.19 -11.97
C ARG A 7 8.99 -8.76 -10.58
N THR A 8 9.45 -7.61 -10.10
CA THR A 8 8.90 -6.98 -8.90
C THR A 8 7.55 -6.34 -9.23
N ILE A 9 6.52 -6.68 -8.46
CA ILE A 9 5.16 -6.15 -8.63
C ILE A 9 4.77 -5.44 -7.34
N ILE A 10 4.45 -4.16 -7.45
CA ILE A 10 3.99 -3.32 -6.34
C ILE A 10 2.63 -2.76 -6.74
N PHE A 11 1.65 -2.88 -5.86
CA PHE A 11 0.29 -2.41 -6.09
C PHE A 11 -0.36 -2.01 -4.77
N SER A 12 -1.38 -1.15 -4.86
CA SER A 12 -2.34 -0.92 -3.80
C SER A 12 -3.62 -1.70 -4.09
N ILE A 13 -4.28 -2.17 -3.04
CA ILE A 13 -5.55 -2.90 -3.15
C ILE A 13 -6.44 -2.50 -1.97
N HIS A 14 -7.73 -2.31 -2.25
CA HIS A 14 -8.73 -2.03 -1.23
C HIS A 14 -9.53 -3.30 -0.94
N GLN A 15 -9.64 -3.68 0.33
CA GLN A 15 -10.45 -4.81 0.82
C GLN A 15 -10.30 -6.11 0.00
N PRO A 16 -9.09 -6.70 -0.08
CA PRO A 16 -8.92 -7.96 -0.78
C PRO A 16 -9.63 -9.10 -0.03
N ARG A 17 -10.28 -9.98 -0.79
CA ARG A 17 -10.75 -11.26 -0.25
C ARG A 17 -9.58 -12.07 0.31
N TYR A 18 -9.84 -12.90 1.31
CA TYR A 18 -8.82 -13.76 1.92
C TYR A 18 -8.03 -14.61 0.91
N SER A 19 -8.69 -15.15 -0.11
CA SER A 19 -8.03 -15.94 -1.17
C SER A 19 -6.97 -15.14 -1.95
N ILE A 20 -7.13 -13.82 -2.05
CA ILE A 20 -6.17 -12.91 -2.67
C ILE A 20 -5.09 -12.52 -1.65
N PHE A 21 -5.47 -12.17 -0.42
CA PHE A 21 -4.53 -11.79 0.63
C PHE A 21 -3.45 -12.87 0.87
N ARG A 22 -3.84 -14.14 0.83
CA ARG A 22 -2.91 -15.29 0.96
C ARG A 22 -1.82 -15.36 -0.10
N LEU A 23 -1.98 -14.65 -1.22
CA LEU A 23 -1.02 -14.63 -2.33
C LEU A 23 0.05 -13.55 -2.17
N PHE A 24 -0.05 -12.69 -1.15
CA PHE A 24 0.91 -11.61 -0.95
C PHE A 24 2.20 -12.15 -0.33
N ASP A 25 3.33 -11.81 -0.93
CA ASP A 25 4.65 -12.08 -0.36
C ASP A 25 4.99 -11.05 0.73
N THR A 26 4.63 -9.79 0.51
CA THR A 26 4.93 -8.66 1.41
C THR A 26 3.68 -7.78 1.56
N LEU A 27 3.41 -7.34 2.78
CA LEU A 27 2.34 -6.41 3.10
C LEU A 27 2.93 -5.09 3.57
N THR A 28 2.36 -3.97 3.11
CA THR A 28 2.63 -2.63 3.64
C THR A 28 1.31 -1.98 4.03
N LEU A 29 1.18 -1.58 5.29
CA LEU A 29 0.02 -0.87 5.80
C LEU A 29 0.38 0.60 6.03
N LEU A 30 -0.46 1.49 5.49
CA LEU A 30 -0.26 2.94 5.51
C LEU A 30 -1.51 3.61 6.07
N ALA A 31 -1.32 4.59 6.96
CA ALA A 31 -2.38 5.46 7.46
C ALA A 31 -1.82 6.86 7.75
N ALA A 32 -2.55 7.92 7.39
CA ALA A 32 -2.15 9.31 7.62
C ALA A 32 -0.68 9.60 7.21
N GLY A 33 -0.23 9.03 6.09
CA GLY A 33 1.14 9.17 5.56
C GLY A 33 2.23 8.40 6.33
N ARG A 34 1.88 7.60 7.34
CA ARG A 34 2.80 6.81 8.16
C ARG A 34 2.70 5.32 7.84
N VAL A 35 3.82 4.61 7.94
CA VAL A 35 3.88 3.14 7.82
C VAL A 35 3.56 2.52 9.17
N LEU A 36 2.52 1.69 9.21
CA LEU A 36 2.07 1.00 10.42
C LEU A 36 2.60 -0.43 10.51
N PHE A 37 2.91 -1.02 9.37
CA PHE A 37 3.56 -2.30 9.25
C PHE A 37 4.17 -2.44 7.85
N HIS A 38 5.35 -3.02 7.77
CA HIS A 38 5.93 -3.51 6.52
C HIS A 38 6.70 -4.80 6.81
N GLY A 39 6.41 -5.85 6.04
CA GLY A 39 7.03 -7.17 6.24
C GLY A 39 6.28 -8.29 5.53
N PRO A 40 6.62 -9.56 5.80
CA PRO A 40 5.92 -10.71 5.25
C PRO A 40 4.42 -10.66 5.57
N ALA A 41 3.57 -10.88 4.55
CA ALA A 41 2.12 -10.74 4.75
C ALA A 41 1.56 -11.75 5.76
N GLN A 42 2.17 -12.92 5.85
CA GLN A 42 1.76 -14.00 6.76
C GLN A 42 2.12 -13.71 8.23
N GLU A 43 3.12 -12.86 8.48
CA GLU A 43 3.57 -12.49 9.83
C GLU A 43 2.85 -11.26 10.38
N ALA A 44 2.11 -10.53 9.53
CA ALA A 44 1.38 -9.33 9.92
C ALA A 44 0.40 -9.57 11.08
N LEU A 45 -0.36 -10.67 11.06
CA LEU A 45 -1.27 -11.02 12.15
C LEU A 45 -0.54 -11.21 13.48
N GLN A 46 0.61 -11.88 13.46
CA GLN A 46 1.42 -12.11 14.65
C GLN A 46 1.97 -10.80 15.23
N TYR A 47 2.38 -9.87 14.36
CA TYR A 47 2.79 -8.53 14.78
C TYR A 47 1.65 -7.80 15.51
N PHE A 48 0.47 -7.73 14.90
CA PHE A 48 -0.68 -7.05 15.51
C PHE A 48 -1.14 -7.70 16.82
N GLN A 49 -1.06 -9.03 16.90
CA GLN A 49 -1.31 -9.78 18.14
C GLN A 49 -0.33 -9.38 19.26
N ALA A 50 0.97 -9.28 18.94
CA ALA A 50 2.00 -8.90 19.93
C ALA A 50 1.81 -7.49 20.48
N ILE A 51 1.22 -6.57 19.71
CA ILE A 51 0.95 -5.19 20.15
C ILE A 51 -0.46 -4.99 20.75
N GLY A 52 -1.23 -6.07 20.91
CA GLY A 52 -2.49 -6.10 21.66
C GLY A 52 -3.78 -6.15 20.83
N TYR A 53 -3.70 -6.42 19.51
CA TYR A 53 -4.87 -6.57 18.64
C TYR A 53 -5.03 -8.01 18.19
N GLN A 54 -6.16 -8.63 18.53
CA GLN A 54 -6.46 -10.00 18.13
C GLN A 54 -7.48 -10.02 17.00
N CYS A 55 -7.18 -10.80 15.96
CA CYS A 55 -8.12 -11.09 14.90
C CYS A 55 -9.02 -12.26 15.32
N GLU A 56 -10.34 -12.08 15.23
CA GLU A 56 -11.31 -13.13 15.53
C GLU A 56 -11.16 -14.34 14.60
N PRO A 57 -11.44 -15.57 15.08
CA PRO A 57 -11.50 -16.75 14.23
C PRO A 57 -12.46 -16.52 13.06
N TYR A 58 -12.05 -16.95 11.86
CA TYR A 58 -12.83 -16.82 10.61
C TYR A 58 -12.99 -15.40 10.05
N ASN A 59 -12.41 -14.37 10.69
CA ASN A 59 -12.37 -13.04 10.09
C ASN A 59 -11.30 -12.95 9.00
N ASN A 60 -11.54 -12.11 7.99
CA ASN A 60 -10.56 -11.84 6.94
C ASN A 60 -9.45 -10.93 7.50
N PRO A 61 -8.18 -11.35 7.50
CA PRO A 61 -7.08 -10.55 8.02
C PRO A 61 -6.96 -9.17 7.36
N ALA A 62 -7.27 -9.10 6.06
CA ALA A 62 -7.20 -7.83 5.33
C ALA A 62 -8.26 -6.82 5.81
N ASP A 63 -9.45 -7.29 6.16
CA ASP A 63 -10.52 -6.44 6.71
C ASP A 63 -10.16 -6.05 8.15
N PHE A 64 -9.67 -7.01 8.96
CA PHE A 64 -9.14 -6.73 10.30
C PHE A 64 -8.06 -5.64 10.34
N PHE A 65 -7.11 -5.65 9.40
CA PHE A 65 -6.09 -4.60 9.33
C PHE A 65 -6.68 -3.24 9.00
N LEU A 66 -7.69 -3.18 8.13
CA LEU A 66 -8.37 -1.93 7.79
C LEU A 66 -9.18 -1.39 8.98
N ASP A 67 -9.85 -2.27 9.73
CA ASP A 67 -10.58 -1.89 10.94
C ASP A 67 -9.64 -1.27 11.98
N ILE A 68 -8.45 -1.85 12.20
CA ILE A 68 -7.43 -1.28 13.09
C ILE A 68 -6.99 0.12 12.62
N ILE A 69 -6.81 0.27 11.30
CA ILE A 69 -6.33 1.52 10.70
C ILE A 69 -7.37 2.63 10.84
N ASN A 70 -8.64 2.30 10.63
CA ASN A 70 -9.75 3.24 10.70
C ASN A 70 -10.20 3.52 12.13
N GLY A 71 -9.65 2.80 13.13
CA GLY A 71 -10.06 2.93 14.51
C GLY A 71 -11.46 2.36 14.79
N ASP A 72 -11.96 1.47 13.93
CA ASP A 72 -13.25 0.83 14.07
C ASP A 72 -13.21 -0.20 15.22
N SER A 73 -14.20 -0.13 16.11
CA SER A 73 -14.30 -0.86 17.39
C SER A 73 -14.36 -2.39 17.28
N THR A 74 -14.34 -2.98 16.08
CA THR A 74 -14.34 -4.44 15.86
C THR A 74 -13.01 -5.10 16.20
N ALA A 75 -11.90 -4.37 16.11
CA ALA A 75 -10.60 -4.85 16.58
C ALA A 75 -10.55 -4.73 18.12
N VAL A 76 -10.94 -5.80 18.81
CA VAL A 76 -10.96 -5.86 20.29
C VAL A 76 -9.54 -5.66 20.82
N ALA A 77 -9.21 -4.42 21.21
CA ALA A 77 -8.04 -4.16 22.03
C ALA A 77 -8.33 -4.69 23.44
N MET A 78 -7.63 -5.76 23.84
CA MET A 78 -7.84 -6.47 25.11
C MET A 78 -7.69 -5.60 26.39
N GLY A 79 -7.31 -4.32 26.25
CA GLY A 79 -7.23 -3.34 27.34
C GLY A 79 -8.49 -2.48 27.57
N LYS A 80 -9.54 -2.57 26.73
CA LYS A 80 -10.81 -1.82 26.90
C LYS A 80 -11.97 -2.75 27.27
N ILE A 81 -11.93 -3.35 28.46
CA ILE A 81 -13.15 -3.79 29.16
C ILE A 81 -13.33 -2.87 30.36
N LYS A 82 -13.92 -1.70 30.09
CA LYS A 82 -14.71 -0.92 31.05
C LYS A 82 -15.47 0.16 30.26
N GLU A 83 -16.76 -0.12 30.11
CA GLU A 83 -17.88 0.81 29.91
C GLU A 83 -17.80 1.76 28.70
N ILE A 84 -18.75 1.62 27.76
CA ILE A 84 -19.80 2.61 27.46
C ILE A 84 -20.62 2.11 26.26
N GLU A 85 -21.93 2.30 26.40
CA GLU A 85 -23.05 1.99 25.50
C GLU A 85 -23.02 2.68 24.11
N PRO A 86 -23.89 2.29 23.16
CA PRO A 86 -23.71 2.58 21.74
C PRO A 86 -24.32 3.93 21.38
N GLU A 87 -23.53 4.87 20.86
CA GLU A 87 -24.09 6.00 20.13
C GLU A 87 -23.14 6.55 19.05
N SER A 88 -23.70 6.61 17.85
CA SER A 88 -23.65 7.76 16.95
C SER A 88 -22.37 8.07 16.16
N THR A 89 -22.43 7.74 14.88
CA THR A 89 -22.14 8.61 13.72
C THR A 89 -21.74 10.05 14.09
N LYS A 90 -20.45 10.40 13.97
CA LYS A 90 -19.96 11.78 13.72
C LYS A 90 -18.47 11.74 13.36
N GLY A 91 -18.11 12.47 12.29
CA GLY A 91 -16.85 12.35 11.57
C GLY A 91 -15.58 12.53 12.40
N CYS A 92 -14.55 11.78 12.02
CA CYS A 92 -13.23 11.77 12.65
C CYS A 92 -12.19 12.23 11.64
N THR A 93 -11.56 13.37 11.89
CA THR A 93 -10.32 13.77 11.19
C THR A 93 -9.18 14.04 12.17
N GLU A 94 -9.46 14.25 13.46
CA GLU A 94 -8.41 14.54 14.46
C GLU A 94 -7.99 13.32 15.30
N HIS A 95 -8.89 12.35 15.53
CA HIS A 95 -8.59 11.20 16.39
C HIS A 95 -7.72 10.14 15.69
N ASP A 96 -7.83 10.02 14.36
CA ASP A 96 -7.15 9.01 13.55
C ASP A 96 -5.65 9.27 13.45
N SER A 97 -5.24 10.55 13.44
CA SER A 97 -3.82 10.92 13.44
C SER A 97 -3.11 10.42 14.69
N SER A 98 -3.77 10.45 15.85
CA SER A 98 -3.17 9.97 17.11
C SER A 98 -3.02 8.44 17.14
N LEU A 99 -3.98 7.70 16.60
CA LEU A 99 -3.89 6.24 16.54
C LEU A 99 -2.83 5.79 15.53
N ALA A 100 -2.83 6.38 14.33
CA ALA A 100 -1.83 6.10 13.31
C ALA A 100 -0.41 6.43 13.79
N GLU A 101 -0.24 7.50 14.56
CA GLU A 101 1.05 7.85 15.17
C GLU A 101 1.50 6.82 16.20
N LYS A 102 0.62 6.42 17.13
CA LYS A 102 0.93 5.37 18.12
C LYS A 102 1.30 4.04 17.46
N LEU A 103 0.55 3.62 16.44
CA LEU A 103 0.83 2.38 15.71
C LEU A 103 2.14 2.48 14.92
N ALA A 104 2.45 3.63 14.32
CA ALA A 104 3.73 3.87 13.66
C ALA A 104 4.91 3.83 14.64
N GLU A 105 4.78 4.39 15.84
CA GLU A 105 5.80 4.29 16.89
C GLU A 105 6.06 2.84 17.32
N LYS A 106 4.98 2.06 17.51
CA LYS A 106 5.10 0.62 17.79
C LYS A 106 5.82 -0.12 16.65
N TYR A 107 5.54 0.25 15.40
CA TYR A 107 6.24 -0.33 14.26
C TYR A 107 7.72 0.05 14.23
N CYS A 108 8.06 1.32 14.44
CA CYS A 108 9.45 1.80 14.48
C CYS A 108 10.30 1.12 15.57
N SER A 109 9.68 0.72 16.68
CA SER A 109 10.33 -0.04 17.76
C SER A 109 10.38 -1.56 17.53
N SER A 110 9.69 -2.07 16.52
CA SER A 110 9.63 -3.50 16.21
C SER A 110 10.88 -4.04 15.51
N ALA A 111 11.10 -5.35 15.60
CA ALA A 111 12.18 -6.05 14.90
C ALA A 111 12.06 -5.92 13.37
N TYR A 112 10.83 -5.95 12.84
CA TYR A 112 10.55 -5.82 11.39
C TYR A 112 11.10 -4.52 10.81
N TYR A 113 10.93 -3.41 11.54
CA TYR A 113 11.47 -2.12 11.11
C TYR A 113 13.00 -2.12 11.11
N GLN A 114 13.62 -2.69 12.14
CA GLN A 114 15.09 -2.77 12.24
C GLN A 114 15.69 -3.63 11.12
N GLU A 115 15.07 -4.78 10.82
CA GLU A 115 15.50 -5.66 9.72
C GLU A 115 15.38 -4.96 8.36
N THR A 116 14.23 -4.30 8.12
CA THR A 116 14.00 -3.54 6.89
C THR A 116 15.01 -2.41 6.75
N LYS A 117 15.28 -1.67 7.83
CA LYS A 117 16.26 -0.59 7.87
C LYS A 117 17.68 -1.11 7.60
N ALA A 118 18.10 -2.20 8.25
CA ALA A 118 19.39 -2.82 8.03
C ALA A 118 19.57 -3.30 6.57
N THR A 119 18.50 -3.84 5.97
CA THR A 119 18.50 -4.24 4.56
C THR A 119 18.62 -3.03 3.63
N LEU A 120 17.90 -1.96 3.92
CA LEU A 120 17.98 -0.69 3.18
C LEU A 120 19.38 -0.08 3.23
N GLU A 121 20.02 -0.10 4.41
CA GLU A 121 21.39 0.38 4.60
C GLU A 121 22.40 -0.45 3.77
N LYS A 122 22.27 -1.78 3.75
CA LYS A 122 23.09 -2.66 2.91
C LYS A 122 22.94 -2.34 1.42
N ILE A 123 21.71 -2.13 0.95
CA ILE A 123 21.43 -1.78 -0.45
C ILE A 123 22.05 -0.42 -0.80
N THR A 124 21.93 0.56 0.11
CA THR A 124 22.46 1.91 -0.07
C THR A 124 23.98 1.91 -0.13
N LEU A 125 24.65 1.22 0.79
CA LEU A 125 26.11 1.03 0.80
C LEU A 125 26.60 0.28 -0.45
N GLY A 126 25.87 -0.75 -0.88
CA GLY A 126 26.14 -1.48 -2.12
C GLY A 126 26.00 -0.60 -3.37
N HIS A 127 25.06 0.35 -3.37
CA HIS A 127 24.89 1.33 -4.44
C HIS A 127 26.02 2.36 -4.46
N GLN A 128 26.52 2.83 -3.31
CA GLN A 128 27.62 3.81 -3.29
C GLN A 128 28.92 3.26 -3.88
N LYS A 129 29.20 1.95 -3.74
CA LYS A 129 30.35 1.30 -4.42
C LYS A 129 30.19 1.15 -5.94
N LYS A 130 28.95 1.19 -6.47
CA LYS A 130 28.64 1.11 -7.90
C LYS A 130 28.26 2.45 -8.53
N SER A 131 28.02 3.48 -7.72
CA SER A 131 27.55 4.80 -8.12
C SER A 131 28.72 5.78 -8.30
N LYS A 132 29.48 5.63 -9.39
CA LYS A 132 29.60 6.82 -10.25
C LYS A 132 28.19 6.98 -10.81
N ALA A 133 27.48 8.01 -10.36
CA ALA A 133 26.08 8.26 -10.72
C ALA A 133 25.92 8.07 -12.24
N VAL A 134 25.36 6.92 -12.64
CA VAL A 134 24.93 6.73 -14.01
C VAL A 134 23.70 7.62 -14.10
N PHE A 135 23.92 8.85 -14.56
CA PHE A 135 22.87 9.72 -15.04
C PHE A 135 22.03 8.87 -15.97
N ARG A 136 20.84 8.45 -15.52
CA ARG A 136 19.87 7.77 -16.38
C ARG A 136 19.42 8.82 -17.38
N GLN A 137 20.18 8.97 -18.44
CA GLN A 137 19.76 9.72 -19.61
C GLN A 137 18.38 9.16 -19.98
N ILE A 138 17.38 10.03 -20.09
CA ILE A 138 16.03 9.63 -20.45
C ILE A 138 16.11 9.04 -21.86
N THR A 139 16.23 7.73 -21.95
CA THR A 139 16.22 6.99 -23.20
C THR A 139 14.80 6.52 -23.44
N TYR A 140 14.24 6.90 -24.59
CA TYR A 140 12.94 6.41 -25.04
C TYR A 140 13.13 5.08 -25.76
N ALA A 141 12.16 4.18 -25.64
CA ALA A 141 12.16 2.92 -26.39
C ALA A 141 12.09 3.13 -27.91
N ASN A 142 11.54 4.26 -28.37
CA ASN A 142 11.36 4.61 -29.78
C ASN A 142 11.76 6.07 -30.05
N SER A 143 12.10 6.39 -31.31
CA SER A 143 12.40 7.75 -31.75
C SER A 143 11.18 8.67 -31.73
N PHE A 144 11.41 9.98 -31.62
CA PHE A 144 10.35 11.00 -31.56
C PHE A 144 9.36 10.92 -32.73
N LEU A 145 9.86 10.85 -33.98
CA LEU A 145 9.00 10.83 -35.15
C LEU A 145 8.11 9.56 -35.22
N HIS A 146 8.63 8.44 -34.72
CA HIS A 146 7.88 7.20 -34.61
C HIS A 146 6.74 7.33 -33.58
N GLN A 147 7.02 7.90 -32.41
CA GLN A 147 6.02 8.17 -31.39
C GLN A 147 4.95 9.14 -31.89
N LEU A 148 5.36 10.25 -32.54
CA LEU A 148 4.46 11.25 -33.10
C LEU A 148 3.50 10.64 -34.11
N ARG A 149 4.02 9.85 -35.07
CA ARG A 149 3.19 9.16 -36.08
C ARG A 149 2.13 8.26 -35.44
N TRP A 150 2.49 7.45 -34.45
CA TRP A 150 1.55 6.54 -33.78
C TRP A 150 0.51 7.29 -32.95
N VAL A 151 0.92 8.31 -32.21
CA VAL A 151 0.01 9.13 -31.41
C VAL A 151 -0.98 9.85 -32.33
N SER A 152 -0.53 10.51 -33.41
CA SER A 152 -1.40 11.17 -34.39
C SER A 152 -2.37 10.19 -35.06
N GLN A 153 -1.89 9.02 -35.50
CA GLN A 153 -2.75 8.02 -36.12
C GLN A 153 -3.80 7.47 -35.14
N ARG A 154 -3.44 7.23 -33.87
CA ARG A 154 -4.38 6.80 -32.83
C ARG A 154 -5.42 7.89 -32.54
N THR A 155 -5.00 9.14 -32.41
CA THR A 155 -5.91 10.27 -32.17
C THR A 155 -6.90 10.42 -33.33
N PHE A 156 -6.44 10.32 -34.58
CA PHE A 156 -7.32 10.36 -35.75
C PHE A 156 -8.32 9.20 -35.77
N LYS A 157 -7.86 7.97 -35.48
CA LYS A 157 -8.75 6.80 -35.38
C LYS A 157 -9.79 6.94 -34.27
N ASN A 158 -9.40 7.47 -33.11
CA ASN A 158 -10.33 7.75 -32.02
C ASN A 158 -11.38 8.79 -32.45
N LEU A 159 -10.96 9.88 -33.10
CA LEU A 159 -11.86 10.94 -33.56
C LEU A 159 -12.89 10.43 -34.58
N VAL A 160 -12.46 9.62 -35.56
CA VAL A 160 -13.34 9.00 -36.55
C VAL A 160 -14.27 7.95 -35.92
N GLY A 161 -13.79 7.20 -34.92
CA GLY A 161 -14.55 6.16 -34.23
C GLY A 161 -15.56 6.68 -33.20
N SER A 162 -15.44 7.93 -32.75
CA SER A 162 -16.39 8.58 -31.84
C SER A 162 -16.81 9.97 -32.35
N PRO A 163 -17.64 10.03 -33.41
CA PRO A 163 -18.04 11.29 -34.05
C PRO A 163 -18.82 12.22 -33.11
N GLN A 164 -19.45 11.70 -32.05
CA GLN A 164 -20.11 12.52 -31.02
C GLN A 164 -19.13 13.47 -30.29
N ALA A 165 -17.88 13.06 -30.10
CA ALA A 165 -16.85 13.92 -29.48
C ALA A 165 -16.32 15.01 -30.43
N SER A 166 -16.50 14.84 -31.74
CA SER A 166 -16.10 15.84 -32.75
C SER A 166 -17.20 16.86 -33.04
N ILE A 167 -18.46 16.56 -32.70
CA ILE A 167 -19.63 17.36 -33.07
C ILE A 167 -20.24 18.11 -31.87
N ALA A 168 -19.94 17.69 -30.62
CA ALA A 168 -20.52 18.28 -29.40
C ALA A 168 -19.72 19.46 -28.80
N GLN A 169 -19.22 20.38 -29.63
CA GLN A 169 -18.72 21.68 -29.19
C GLN A 169 -19.12 22.77 -30.20
N VAL A 170 -20.43 22.97 -30.36
CA VAL A 170 -21.05 24.22 -30.87
C VAL A 170 -22.28 24.49 -30.00
#